data_AF-A0A7S0CPJ8-F1
#
_entry.id   AF-A0A7S0CPJ8-F1
#
_cell.length_a   1.000
_cell.length_b   1.000
_cell.length_c   1.000
_cell.angle_alpha   90.00
_cell.angle_beta   90.00
_cell.angle_gamma   90.00
#
_symmetry.space_group_name_H-M   'P 1'
#
loop_
_entity.id
_entity.type
_entity.pdbx_description
1 polymer ?
#
loop_
_entity_poly.entity_id
_entity_poly.type
_entity_poly.pdbx_seq_one_letter_code
_entity_poly.pdbx_strand_id
1 'polypeptide(L)'
;MQLALRVSIFLVGCIGMTVALDNGMALTPPMGWRSWNLYGGNVSQKLIEDMMEGLVSRKRMVDGKPTSLCDLGYCDIGLDDNWQICRSRRKKRFRYHTFDGHPRVDLVRFPNLKSMVNKAHKYGLTAGFYLNNCLCKEEYCGSGVRFGEEDTKCYRGDVSLVHHAGFDSVK
;
A
#
# COMPACT_ATOMS: atom_id res chain seq x y z
N MET A 1 -15.34 50.23 -48.12
CA MET A 1 -14.90 50.27 -46.70
C MET A 1 -15.54 49.10 -45.96
N GLN A 2 -14.81 48.00 -45.75
CA GLN A 2 -15.23 46.91 -44.86
C GLN A 2 -14.20 46.82 -43.74
N LEU A 3 -14.60 47.24 -42.54
CA LEU A 3 -13.81 47.08 -41.32
C LEU A 3 -14.05 45.66 -40.79
N ALA A 4 -13.03 44.81 -40.85
CA ALA A 4 -13.04 43.53 -40.16
C ALA A 4 -12.58 43.76 -38.70
N LEU A 5 -13.51 43.76 -37.76
CA LEU A 5 -13.21 43.80 -36.34
C LEU A 5 -12.74 42.41 -35.89
N ARG A 6 -11.44 42.25 -35.66
CA ARG A 6 -10.89 41.05 -35.01
C ARG A 6 -10.99 41.21 -33.49
N VAL A 7 -11.91 40.50 -32.87
CA VAL A 7 -11.94 40.32 -31.42
C VAL A 7 -11.02 39.16 -31.08
N SER A 8 -9.81 39.46 -30.60
CA SER A 8 -8.93 38.46 -30.01
C SER A 8 -9.30 38.28 -28.55
N ILE A 9 -10.03 37.20 -28.24
CA ILE A 9 -10.24 36.75 -26.86
C ILE A 9 -8.94 36.10 -26.38
N PHE A 10 -8.18 36.81 -25.55
CA PHE A 10 -7.11 36.19 -24.76
C PHE A 10 -7.73 35.50 -23.55
N LEU A 11 -8.05 34.21 -23.70
CA LEU A 11 -8.36 33.36 -22.56
C LEU A 11 -7.03 32.87 -21.96
N VAL A 12 -6.36 33.73 -21.17
CA VAL A 12 -5.28 33.26 -20.28
C VAL A 12 -5.98 32.61 -19.10
N GLY A 13 -6.36 31.34 -19.30
CA GLY A 13 -6.89 30.50 -18.23
C GLY A 13 -5.85 30.38 -17.13
N CYS A 14 -6.24 30.70 -15.90
CA CYS A 14 -5.45 30.48 -14.70
C CYS A 14 -5.08 29.00 -14.58
N ILE A 15 -3.91 28.61 -15.10
CA ILE A 15 -3.29 27.33 -14.76
C ILE A 15 -2.80 27.50 -13.32
N GLY A 16 -3.63 27.09 -12.36
CA GLY A 16 -3.20 27.01 -10.96
C GLY A 16 -1.99 26.09 -10.88
N MET A 17 -0.87 26.59 -10.36
CA MET A 17 0.28 25.74 -10.08
C MET A 17 -0.15 24.68 -9.06
N THR A 18 -0.17 23.42 -9.48
CA THR A 18 -0.39 22.30 -8.57
C THR A 18 0.90 22.06 -7.81
N VAL A 19 0.89 22.33 -6.51
CA VAL A 19 2.01 21.97 -5.64
C VAL A 19 1.76 20.54 -5.16
N ALA A 20 2.57 19.60 -5.64
CA ALA A 20 2.63 18.26 -5.08
C ALA A 20 3.61 18.24 -3.89
N LEU A 21 3.43 17.27 -3.00
CA LEU A 21 4.43 16.98 -1.97
C LEU A 21 5.70 16.46 -2.67
N ASP A 22 6.75 17.26 -2.69
CA ASP A 22 8.06 16.83 -3.19
C ASP A 22 8.85 16.16 -2.07
N ASN A 23 8.60 14.85 -1.91
CA ASN A 23 9.35 13.99 -0.98
C ASN A 23 10.46 13.19 -1.68
N GLY A 24 10.79 13.52 -2.93
CA GLY A 24 11.77 12.79 -3.74
C GLY A 24 11.35 11.39 -4.19
N MET A 25 10.11 10.97 -3.95
CA MET A 25 9.59 9.64 -4.31
C MET A 25 8.66 9.70 -5.52
N ALA A 26 8.42 8.54 -6.15
CA ALA A 26 7.46 8.37 -7.26
C ALA A 26 7.67 9.35 -8.45
N LEU A 27 8.93 9.64 -8.78
CA LEU A 27 9.30 10.45 -9.97
C LEU A 27 8.82 9.80 -11.28
N THR A 28 8.61 8.49 -11.27
CA THR A 28 7.88 7.74 -12.30
C THR A 28 6.74 6.96 -11.63
N PRO A 29 5.69 6.57 -12.37
CA PRO A 29 4.63 5.74 -11.81
C PRO A 29 5.18 4.45 -11.19
N PRO A 30 4.79 4.10 -9.94
CA PRO A 30 5.25 2.86 -9.32
C PRO A 30 4.70 1.65 -10.09
N MET A 31 5.55 0.66 -10.32
CA MET A 31 5.21 -0.56 -11.04
C MET A 31 5.48 -1.77 -10.15
N GLY A 32 4.50 -2.67 -10.05
CA GLY A 32 4.59 -3.82 -9.17
C GLY A 32 3.37 -4.71 -9.19
N TRP A 33 3.18 -5.45 -8.11
CA TRP A 33 2.11 -6.42 -7.94
C TRP A 33 1.37 -6.22 -6.61
N ARG A 34 0.06 -6.50 -6.59
CA ARG A 34 -0.78 -6.42 -5.38
C ARG A 34 -1.55 -7.72 -5.19
N SER A 35 -1.73 -8.14 -3.94
CA SER A 35 -2.38 -9.44 -3.62
C SER A 35 -3.86 -9.54 -3.93
N TRP A 36 -4.59 -8.42 -3.95
CA TRP A 36 -6.05 -8.43 -3.85
C TRP A 36 -6.78 -9.10 -5.03
N ASN A 37 -6.47 -8.73 -6.27
CA ASN A 37 -7.30 -9.11 -7.43
C ASN A 37 -7.34 -10.62 -7.69
N LEU A 38 -6.29 -11.35 -7.32
CA LEU A 38 -6.23 -12.80 -7.50
C LEU A 38 -6.53 -13.56 -6.19
N TYR A 39 -5.97 -13.10 -5.07
CA TYR A 39 -5.99 -13.87 -3.83
C TYR A 39 -7.04 -13.41 -2.83
N GLY A 40 -7.56 -12.19 -2.96
CA GLY A 40 -8.50 -11.60 -2.01
C GLY A 40 -8.00 -11.78 -0.58
N GLY A 41 -8.84 -12.36 0.28
CA GLY A 41 -8.48 -12.65 1.68
C GLY A 41 -7.65 -13.92 1.91
N ASN A 42 -7.28 -14.67 0.87
CA ASN A 42 -6.42 -15.84 0.98
C ASN A 42 -4.94 -15.46 0.86
N VAL A 43 -4.48 -14.61 1.77
CA VAL A 43 -3.09 -14.13 1.82
C VAL A 43 -2.37 -14.62 3.08
N SER A 44 -1.07 -14.87 2.92
CA SER A 44 -0.14 -15.27 3.98
C SER A 44 1.27 -14.78 3.64
N GLN A 45 2.15 -14.75 4.63
CA GLN A 45 3.56 -14.42 4.41
C GLN A 45 4.20 -15.33 3.36
N LYS A 46 3.95 -16.64 3.43
CA LYS A 46 4.49 -17.60 2.45
C LYS A 46 4.04 -17.25 1.03
N LEU A 47 2.77 -16.91 0.83
CA LEU A 47 2.27 -16.51 -0.48
C LEU A 47 2.99 -15.25 -0.99
N ILE A 48 3.13 -14.22 -0.16
CA ILE A 48 3.80 -12.97 -0.58
C ILE A 48 5.27 -13.27 -0.94
N GLU A 49 5.95 -14.09 -0.14
CA GLU A 49 7.32 -14.51 -0.44
C GLU A 49 7.45 -15.32 -1.74
N ASP A 50 6.46 -16.18 -2.07
CA ASP A 50 6.41 -16.90 -3.34
C ASP A 50 6.21 -15.95 -4.52
N MET A 51 5.42 -14.89 -4.33
CA MET A 51 5.23 -13.85 -5.35
C MET A 51 6.49 -13.00 -5.55
N MET A 52 7.28 -12.75 -4.49
CA MET A 52 8.60 -12.12 -4.61
C MET A 52 9.52 -12.95 -5.51
N GLU A 53 9.60 -14.27 -5.27
CA GLU A 53 10.38 -15.20 -6.10
C GLU A 53 9.90 -15.20 -7.56
N GLY A 54 8.60 -15.09 -7.78
CA GLY A 54 8.00 -14.94 -9.11
C GLY A 54 8.41 -13.64 -9.81
N LEU A 55 8.43 -12.50 -9.11
CA LEU A 55 8.78 -11.19 -9.66
C LEU A 55 10.23 -11.12 -10.15
N VAL A 56 11.17 -11.76 -9.43
CA VAL A 56 12.60 -11.76 -9.76
C VAL A 56 13.05 -12.97 -10.58
N SER A 57 12.15 -13.91 -10.84
CA SER A 57 12.46 -15.09 -11.65
C SER A 57 12.75 -14.71 -13.11
N ARG A 58 13.96 -15.03 -13.57
CA ARG A 58 14.39 -14.87 -14.98
C ARG A 58 14.14 -16.12 -15.84
N LYS A 59 13.26 -17.02 -15.42
CA LYS A 59 12.98 -18.27 -16.16
C LYS A 59 12.31 -18.05 -17.52
N ARG A 60 11.67 -16.89 -17.73
CA ARG A 60 11.01 -16.55 -18.99
C ARG A 60 11.98 -15.79 -19.91
N MET A 61 11.87 -16.06 -21.20
CA MET A 61 12.61 -15.36 -22.24
C MET A 61 11.75 -14.24 -22.81
N VAL A 62 12.29 -13.03 -22.88
CA VAL A 62 11.70 -11.89 -23.60
C VAL A 62 12.76 -11.45 -24.60
N ASP A 63 12.42 -11.45 -25.89
CA ASP A 63 13.35 -11.09 -26.99
C ASP A 63 14.69 -11.82 -26.93
N GLY A 64 14.65 -13.11 -26.60
CA GLY A 64 15.86 -13.95 -26.51
C GLY A 64 16.72 -13.71 -25.27
N LYS A 65 16.26 -12.95 -24.26
CA LYS A 65 16.97 -12.72 -23.00
C LYS A 65 16.19 -13.24 -21.78
N PRO A 66 16.83 -13.96 -20.84
CA PRO A 66 16.21 -14.30 -19.56
C PRO A 66 15.84 -13.02 -18.81
N THR A 67 14.55 -12.81 -18.59
CA THR A 67 14.01 -11.53 -18.11
C THR A 67 12.97 -11.77 -17.02
N SER A 68 13.11 -11.06 -15.91
CA SER A 68 12.14 -11.03 -14.81
C SER A 68 11.19 -9.84 -14.95
N LEU A 69 10.11 -9.81 -14.16
CA LEU A 69 9.22 -8.65 -14.12
C LEU A 69 9.93 -7.43 -13.53
N CYS A 70 10.79 -7.64 -12.53
CA CYS A 70 11.57 -6.55 -11.95
C CYS A 70 12.64 -6.00 -12.93
N ASP A 71 13.21 -6.82 -13.84
CA ASP A 71 14.07 -6.30 -14.92
C ASP A 71 13.32 -5.34 -15.86
N LEU A 72 11.99 -5.46 -15.94
CA LEU A 72 11.09 -4.57 -16.68
C LEU A 72 10.53 -3.43 -15.81
N GLY A 73 11.00 -3.31 -14.56
CA GLY A 73 10.65 -2.25 -13.62
C GLY A 73 9.51 -2.58 -12.63
N TYR A 74 8.90 -3.76 -12.71
CA TYR A 74 7.87 -4.20 -11.75
C TYR A 74 8.52 -4.76 -10.49
N CYS A 75 9.11 -3.87 -9.68
CA CYS A 75 9.91 -4.23 -8.51
C CYS A 75 9.21 -3.96 -7.16
N ASP A 76 7.93 -3.57 -7.15
CA ASP A 76 7.15 -3.45 -5.92
C ASP A 76 6.27 -4.68 -5.65
N ILE A 77 6.32 -5.21 -4.42
CA ILE A 77 5.44 -6.27 -3.93
C ILE A 77 4.51 -5.72 -2.84
N GLY A 78 3.20 -5.74 -3.10
CA GLY A 78 2.23 -5.19 -2.17
C GLY A 78 1.31 -6.19 -1.51
N LEU A 79 1.22 -6.08 -0.18
CA LEU A 79 0.23 -6.74 0.66
C LEU A 79 -1.02 -5.86 0.77
N ASP A 80 -2.17 -6.40 0.37
CA ASP A 80 -3.49 -5.78 0.55
C ASP A 80 -4.17 -6.26 1.86
N ASP A 81 -5.48 -6.14 1.98
CA ASP A 81 -6.27 -6.52 3.17
C ASP A 81 -6.08 -8.00 3.60
N ASN A 82 -6.58 -8.35 4.80
CA ASN A 82 -6.52 -9.66 5.48
C ASN A 82 -5.19 -10.03 6.16
N TRP A 83 -4.31 -9.06 6.44
CA TRP A 83 -3.11 -9.27 7.25
C TRP A 83 -3.37 -9.30 8.76
N GLN A 84 -4.50 -8.75 9.18
CA GLN A 84 -4.90 -8.50 10.56
C GLN A 84 -5.79 -9.60 11.14
N ILE A 85 -5.83 -9.66 12.46
CA ILE A 85 -6.91 -10.32 13.20
C ILE A 85 -8.11 -9.38 13.22
N CYS A 86 -9.18 -9.77 12.53
CA CYS A 86 -10.46 -9.10 12.65
C CYS A 86 -11.35 -9.75 13.70
N ARG A 87 -11.49 -9.13 14.88
CA ARG A 87 -12.43 -9.61 15.91
C ARG A 87 -13.84 -9.07 15.64
N SER A 88 -14.80 -9.96 15.37
CA SER A 88 -16.21 -9.78 15.79
C SER A 88 -16.96 -11.12 15.69
N ARG A 89 -17.35 -11.72 16.82
CA ARG A 89 -18.36 -12.80 16.81
C ARG A 89 -19.56 -12.57 17.72
N ARG A 90 -19.59 -11.49 18.52
CA ARG A 90 -20.68 -11.28 19.51
C ARG A 90 -21.17 -9.84 19.68
N LYS A 91 -20.44 -8.82 19.22
CA LYS A 91 -20.83 -7.40 19.36
C LYS A 91 -20.51 -6.76 18.02
N LYS A 92 -21.48 -6.08 17.39
CA LYS A 92 -21.47 -5.55 16.01
C LYS A 92 -20.38 -4.49 15.69
N ARG A 93 -19.18 -4.59 16.24
CA ARG A 93 -18.06 -3.66 16.06
C ARG A 93 -16.80 -4.46 15.80
N PHE A 94 -16.32 -4.41 14.56
CA PHE A 94 -15.02 -4.96 14.19
C PHE A 94 -13.90 -4.19 14.89
N ARG A 95 -12.81 -4.88 15.20
CA ARG A 95 -11.66 -4.32 15.90
C ARG A 95 -10.39 -5.05 15.49
N TYR A 96 -9.41 -4.29 15.00
CA TYR A 96 -8.09 -4.80 14.71
C TYR A 96 -6.99 -4.06 15.47
N HIS A 97 -7.28 -2.99 16.19
CA HIS A 97 -6.34 -2.40 17.14
C HIS A 97 -6.46 -2.96 18.57
N THR A 98 -5.37 -2.93 19.32
CA THR A 98 -5.36 -3.12 20.78
C THR A 98 -5.96 -1.89 21.48
N PHE A 99 -6.16 -1.97 22.80
CA PHE A 99 -6.51 -0.77 23.59
C PHE A 99 -5.46 0.33 23.43
N ASP A 100 -4.21 -0.07 23.22
CA ASP A 100 -3.07 0.83 23.02
C ASP A 100 -2.91 1.37 21.60
N GLY A 101 -3.87 1.09 20.72
CA GLY A 101 -3.85 1.58 19.34
C GLY A 101 -2.84 0.87 18.46
N HIS A 102 -2.25 -0.24 18.91
CA HIS A 102 -1.39 -1.06 18.05
C HIS A 102 -2.21 -2.01 17.19
N PRO A 103 -1.92 -2.15 15.88
CA PRO A 103 -2.63 -3.11 15.06
C PRO A 103 -2.32 -4.56 15.45
N ARG A 104 -3.32 -5.43 15.33
CA ARG A 104 -3.24 -6.85 15.69
C ARG A 104 -3.04 -7.66 14.41
N VAL A 105 -1.78 -7.94 14.09
CA VAL A 105 -1.40 -8.81 12.97
C VAL A 105 -1.86 -10.25 13.23
N ASP A 106 -2.36 -10.94 12.21
CA ASP A 106 -2.60 -12.38 12.28
C ASP A 106 -1.26 -13.12 12.16
N LEU A 107 -0.65 -13.42 13.31
CA LEU A 107 0.66 -14.08 13.38
C LEU A 107 0.64 -15.54 12.91
N VAL A 108 -0.53 -16.15 12.68
CA VAL A 108 -0.60 -17.47 12.04
C VAL A 108 -0.35 -17.32 10.54
N ARG A 109 -0.92 -16.28 9.92
CA ARG A 109 -0.73 -15.98 8.49
C ARG A 109 0.58 -15.26 8.21
N PHE A 110 0.96 -14.35 9.10
CA PHE A 110 2.11 -13.45 8.98
C PHE A 110 2.96 -13.54 10.25
N PRO A 111 3.69 -14.64 10.45
CA PRO A 111 4.48 -14.86 11.66
C PRO A 111 5.58 -13.81 11.86
N ASN A 112 6.10 -13.21 10.79
CA ASN A 112 7.10 -12.16 10.89
C ASN A 112 7.10 -11.23 9.66
N LEU A 113 6.33 -10.13 9.72
CA LEU A 113 6.28 -9.12 8.66
C LEU A 113 7.66 -8.49 8.37
N LYS A 114 8.48 -8.24 9.40
CA LYS A 114 9.82 -7.68 9.20
C LYS A 114 10.72 -8.62 8.40
N SER A 115 10.69 -9.91 8.70
CA SER A 115 11.43 -10.91 7.93
C SER A 115 10.94 -11.00 6.49
N MET A 116 9.62 -10.89 6.27
CA MET A 116 9.03 -10.88 4.94
C MET A 116 9.53 -9.68 4.12
N VAL A 117 9.49 -8.48 4.71
CA VAL A 117 9.98 -7.25 4.05
C VAL A 117 11.49 -7.31 3.80
N ASN A 118 12.27 -7.77 4.78
CA ASN A 118 13.72 -7.99 4.59
C ASN A 118 14.01 -8.95 3.43
N LYS A 119 13.15 -9.95 3.17
CA LYS A 119 13.30 -10.84 2.01
C LYS A 119 13.01 -10.11 0.69
N ALA A 120 12.02 -9.22 0.64
CA ALA A 120 11.81 -8.35 -0.53
C ALA A 120 13.05 -7.50 -0.82
N HIS A 121 13.58 -6.82 0.20
CA HIS A 121 14.78 -5.99 0.05
C HIS A 121 16.02 -6.78 -0.40
N LYS A 122 16.20 -8.02 0.08
CA LYS A 122 17.28 -8.92 -0.41
C LYS A 122 17.17 -9.26 -1.89
N TYR A 123 15.96 -9.26 -2.44
CA TYR A 123 15.71 -9.44 -3.86
C TYR A 123 15.78 -8.14 -4.67
N GLY A 124 16.06 -7.00 -4.02
CA GLY A 124 16.02 -5.68 -4.67
C GLY A 124 14.61 -5.16 -4.94
N LEU A 125 13.59 -5.72 -4.28
CA LEU A 125 12.20 -5.28 -4.37
C LEU A 125 11.87 -4.27 -3.27
N THR A 126 10.91 -3.38 -3.52
CA THR A 126 10.22 -2.60 -2.48
C THR A 126 8.96 -3.33 -2.02
N ALA A 127 8.52 -3.10 -0.78
CA ALA A 127 7.34 -3.72 -0.20
C ALA A 127 6.29 -2.67 0.23
N GLY A 128 5.06 -2.82 -0.28
CA GLY A 128 3.93 -1.97 0.08
C GLY A 128 2.96 -2.60 1.08
N PHE A 129 2.44 -1.80 2.01
CA PHE A 129 1.45 -2.22 3.01
C PHE A 129 0.05 -1.66 2.71
N TYR A 130 -0.97 -2.14 3.42
CA TYR A 130 -2.35 -1.68 3.30
C TYR A 130 -2.90 -1.24 4.65
N LEU A 131 -3.24 0.05 4.77
CA LEU A 131 -3.75 0.65 6.00
C LEU A 131 -5.28 0.68 6.03
N ASN A 132 -5.95 0.73 4.88
CA ASN A 132 -7.40 0.88 4.80
C ASN A 132 -8.17 -0.44 4.93
N ASN A 133 -8.08 -1.08 6.09
CA ASN A 133 -8.66 -2.40 6.36
C ASN A 133 -10.20 -2.49 6.20
N CYS A 134 -10.66 -2.60 4.96
CA CYS A 134 -12.05 -2.50 4.51
C CYS A 134 -12.91 -3.65 5.04
N LEU A 135 -12.36 -4.88 5.02
CA LEU A 135 -13.09 -6.06 5.53
C LEU A 135 -13.22 -6.04 7.06
N CYS A 136 -12.33 -5.32 7.75
CA CYS A 136 -12.39 -5.15 9.19
C CYS A 136 -12.53 -3.68 9.58
N LYS A 137 -13.56 -3.01 9.03
CA LYS A 137 -13.81 -1.59 9.30
C LYS A 137 -14.02 -1.34 10.79
N GLU A 138 -12.97 -0.88 11.44
CA GLU A 138 -13.01 -0.44 12.83
C GLU A 138 -13.55 0.99 12.86
N GLU A 139 -14.63 1.21 13.60
CA GLU A 139 -15.25 2.53 13.70
C GLU A 139 -14.60 3.38 14.81
N TYR A 140 -13.94 2.73 15.77
CA TYR A 140 -13.39 3.36 16.97
C TYR A 140 -12.03 2.80 17.29
N CYS A 141 -11.05 3.68 17.43
CA CYS A 141 -9.72 3.32 17.90
C CYS A 141 -9.76 2.83 19.34
N GLY A 142 -9.14 1.68 19.61
CA GLY A 142 -9.06 1.12 20.94
C GLY A 142 -10.47 1.06 21.58
N SER A 143 -10.61 1.38 22.85
CA SER A 143 -11.91 1.23 23.54
C SER A 143 -12.95 2.32 23.29
N GLY A 144 -12.64 3.46 22.65
CA GLY A 144 -13.57 4.58 22.85
C GLY A 144 -13.45 5.87 22.06
N VAL A 145 -12.57 6.02 21.05
CA VAL A 145 -12.55 7.25 20.24
C VAL A 145 -12.86 6.94 18.79
N ARG A 146 -13.77 7.70 18.18
CA ARG A 146 -14.15 7.49 16.78
C ARG A 146 -13.00 7.95 15.88
N PHE A 147 -12.71 7.21 14.80
CA PHE A 147 -11.75 7.70 13.81
C PHE A 147 -12.20 9.06 13.26
N GLY A 148 -11.29 10.04 13.25
CA GLY A 148 -11.55 11.43 12.84
C GLY A 148 -11.75 12.43 13.99
N GLU A 149 -11.84 11.97 15.24
CA GLU A 149 -11.71 12.84 16.43
C GLU A 149 -10.21 12.98 16.82
N GLU A 150 -9.86 13.87 17.76
CA GLU A 150 -8.45 14.25 18.11
C GLU A 150 -7.53 13.10 18.61
N ASP A 151 -7.98 11.85 18.63
CA ASP A 151 -7.17 10.69 19.03
C ASP A 151 -6.33 10.14 17.85
N THR A 152 -5.02 10.40 17.92
CA THR A 152 -4.03 9.92 16.95
C THR A 152 -3.43 8.56 17.29
N LYS A 153 -3.87 7.90 18.38
CA LYS A 153 -3.24 6.69 18.91
C LYS A 153 -3.16 5.54 17.91
N CYS A 154 -4.25 5.26 17.19
CA CYS A 154 -4.24 4.20 16.18
C CYS A 154 -3.37 4.56 14.97
N TYR A 155 -3.43 5.81 14.50
CA TYR A 155 -2.53 6.26 13.42
C TYR A 155 -1.05 6.13 13.82
N ARG A 156 -0.70 6.42 15.08
CA ARG A 156 0.66 6.21 15.60
C ARG A 156 1.02 4.73 15.64
N GLY A 157 0.10 3.86 16.03
CA GLY A 157 0.32 2.42 16.04
C GLY A 157 0.45 1.83 14.62
N ASP A 158 -0.37 2.28 13.68
CA ASP A 158 -0.30 1.93 12.25
C ASP A 158 1.07 2.31 11.67
N VAL A 159 1.47 3.58 11.81
CA VAL A 159 2.78 4.07 11.35
C VAL A 159 3.92 3.32 12.04
N SER A 160 3.80 3.05 13.35
CA SER A 160 4.80 2.28 14.09
C SER A 160 4.94 0.86 13.56
N LEU A 161 3.86 0.19 13.18
CA LEU A 161 3.91 -1.15 12.60
C LEU A 161 4.61 -1.12 11.22
N VAL A 162 4.17 -0.22 10.35
CA VAL A 162 4.72 -0.05 8.99
C VAL A 162 6.23 0.22 9.05
N HIS A 163 6.63 1.20 9.88
CA HIS A 163 8.03 1.56 10.06
C HIS A 163 8.85 0.43 10.71
N HIS A 164 8.32 -0.24 11.75
CA HIS A 164 9.05 -1.32 12.42
C HIS A 164 9.29 -2.53 11.50
N ALA A 165 8.30 -2.88 10.67
CA ALA A 165 8.41 -3.94 9.69
C ALA A 165 9.29 -3.55 8.50
N GLY A 166 9.44 -2.25 8.23
CA GLY A 166 10.32 -1.71 7.19
C GLY A 166 9.66 -1.55 5.82
N PHE A 167 8.32 -1.45 5.75
CA PHE A 167 7.62 -1.25 4.49
C PHE A 167 7.97 0.10 3.84
N ASP A 168 8.02 0.12 2.52
CA ASP A 168 8.46 1.25 1.70
C ASP A 168 7.30 2.16 1.26
N SER A 169 6.08 1.63 1.23
CA SER A 169 4.88 2.36 0.81
C SER A 169 3.62 1.89 1.53
N VAL A 170 2.56 2.70 1.48
CA VAL A 170 1.25 2.39 2.04
C VAL A 170 0.14 2.67 1.03
N LYS A 171 -0.89 1.83 1.05
CA LYS A 171 -2.15 1.98 0.32
C LYS A 171 -3.31 2.15 1.30
#